data_AF-A0A853JTG2-F1
#
_entry.id   AF-A0A853JTG2-F1
#
_cell.length_a   1.000
_cell.length_b   1.000
_cell.length_c   1.000
_cell.angle_alpha   90.00
_cell.angle_beta   90.00
_cell.angle_gamma   90.00
#
_symmetry.space_group_name_H-M   'P 1'
#
loop_
_entity.id
_entity.type
_entity.pdbx_description
1 polymer ?
#
loop_
_entity_poly.entity_id
_entity_poly.type
_entity_poly.pdbx_seq_one_letter_code
_entity_poly.pdbx_strand_id
1 'polypeptide(L)' 'MYIGWEDNRYFKVNEVIEVRQAASLKAGGQGIRFQVRIGNAISYVYYEKPCWFVEKRIN' A
#
# COMPACT_ATOMS: atom_id res chain seq x y z
N MET A 1 -6.37 12.20 -0.25
CA MET A 1 -5.06 11.55 -0.02
C MET A 1 -4.56 10.99 -1.35
N TYR A 2 -3.26 11.05 -1.59
CA TYR A 2 -2.62 10.48 -2.78
C TYR A 2 -1.50 9.56 -2.35
N ILE A 3 -1.25 8.52 -3.15
CA ILE A 3 -0.01 7.75 -3.07
C ILE A 3 0.84 8.16 -4.27
N GLY A 4 2.09 8.55 -4.01
CA GLY A 4 3.05 8.96 -5.02
C GLY A 4 4.11 7.89 -5.25
N TRP A 5 4.52 7.75 -6.50
CA TRP A 5 5.64 6.92 -6.93
C TRP A 5 6.83 7.80 -7.29
N GLU A 6 8.03 7.24 -7.26
CA GLU A 6 9.28 7.95 -7.57
C GLU A 6 9.32 8.51 -9.00
N ASP A 7 8.50 7.97 -9.90
CA ASP A 7 8.35 8.41 -11.29
C ASP A 7 7.29 9.53 -11.46
N ASN A 8 6.95 10.26 -10.40
CA ASN A 8 5.94 11.32 -10.36
C ASN A 8 4.51 10.88 -10.74
N ARG A 9 4.20 9.58 -10.69
CA ARG A 9 2.81 9.13 -10.76
C ARG A 9 2.12 9.26 -9.42
N TYR A 10 0.91 9.81 -9.43
CA TYR A 10 0.08 9.96 -8.25
C TYR A 10 -1.26 9.27 -8.44
N PHE A 11 -1.65 8.48 -7.45
CA PHE A 11 -2.91 7.75 -7.46
C PHE A 11 -3.79 8.29 -6.34
N LYS A 12 -4.97 8.79 -6.71
CA LYS A 12 -5.94 9.27 -5.73
C LYS A 12 -6.47 8.09 -4.93
N VAL A 13 -6.34 8.16 -3.61
CA VAL A 13 -7.01 7.22 -2.70
C VAL A 13 -8.43 7.74 -2.49
N ASN A 14 -9.41 6.96 -2.96
CA ASN A 14 -10.83 7.25 -2.74
C ASN A 14 -11.21 7.00 -1.29
N GLU A 15 -10.70 5.91 -0.69
CA GLU A 15 -11.07 5.47 0.64
C GLU A 15 -9.95 4.61 1.27
N VAL A 16 -9.76 4.76 2.59
CA VAL A 16 -8.99 3.82 3.41
C VAL A 16 -10.00 2.90 4.10
N ILE A 17 -9.99 1.62 3.71
CA ILE A 17 -10.98 0.64 4.16
C ILE A 17 -10.58 0.01 5.48
N GLU A 18 -9.28 -0.29 5.64
CA GLU A 18 -8.77 -0.98 6.82
C GLU A 18 -7.30 -0.60 7.06
N VAL A 19 -6.91 -0.56 8.34
CA VAL A 19 -5.53 -0.41 8.78
C VAL A 19 -5.23 -1.47 9.84
N ARG A 20 -4.21 -2.30 9.61
CA ARG A 20 -3.81 -3.34 10.58
C ARG A 20 -2.31 -3.57 10.58
N GLN A 21 -1.79 -4.05 11.71
CA GLN A 21 -0.45 -4.62 11.72
C GLN A 21 -0.46 -5.91 10.89
N ALA A 22 0.53 -6.04 10.01
CA ALA A 22 0.69 -7.23 9.19
C ALA A 22 2.18 -7.48 8.97
N ALA A 23 2.61 -8.73 9.11
CA ALA A 23 3.94 -9.14 8.68
C ALA A 23 4.01 -9.05 7.16
N SER A 24 5.04 -8.38 6.63
CA SER A 24 5.33 -8.37 5.20
C SER A 24 5.73 -9.77 4.74
N LEU A 25 4.91 -10.40 3.90
CA LEU A 25 5.13 -11.79 3.45
C LEU A 25 6.43 -11.98 2.67
N LYS A 26 6.98 -10.91 2.06
CA LYS A 26 8.24 -10.96 1.30
C LYS A 26 9.48 -10.53 2.08
N ALA A 27 9.35 -9.74 3.15
CA ALA A 27 10.49 -9.16 3.85
C ALA A 27 10.68 -9.69 5.29
N GLY A 28 9.75 -10.50 5.81
CA GLY A 28 9.78 -10.91 7.23
C GLY A 28 9.58 -9.74 8.21
N GLY A 29 9.26 -8.56 7.68
CA GLY A 29 9.17 -7.31 8.42
C GLY A 29 7.86 -7.14 9.17
N GLN A 30 7.90 -6.46 10.32
CA GLN A 30 6.72 -6.01 11.06
C GLN A 30 6.29 -4.64 10.49
N GLY A 31 5.13 -4.59 9.82
CA GLY A 31 4.65 -3.36 9.18
C GLY A 31 3.17 -3.07 9.43
N ILE A 32 2.71 -1.92 8.95
CA ILE A 32 1.29 -1.57 8.88
C ILE A 32 0.83 -1.80 7.45
N ARG A 33 -0.24 -2.58 7.27
CA ARG A 33 -0.94 -2.73 6.00
C ARG A 33 -2.19 -1.86 5.99
N PHE A 34 -2.32 -1.10 4.92
CA PHE A 34 -3.49 -0.33 4.57
C PHE A 34 -4.20 -1.03 3.42
N GLN A 35 -5.50 -1.31 3.60
CA GLN A 35 -6.39 -1.66 2.49
C GLN A 35 -7.01 -0.36 1.97
N VAL A 36 -6.76 -0.03 0.71
CA VAL A 36 -7.22 1.21 0.10
C VAL A 36 -8.00 0.96 -1.18
N ARG A 37 -8.91 1.88 -1.49
CA ARG A 37 -9.62 1.94 -2.77
C ARG A 37 -9.01 3.02 -3.65
N ILE A 38 -8.62 2.62 -4.86
CA ILE A 38 -8.09 3.51 -5.91
C ILE A 38 -8.93 3.27 -7.16
N GLY A 39 -9.77 4.24 -7.52
CA GLY A 39 -10.84 4.04 -8.49
C GLY A 39 -11.77 2.90 -8.05
N ASN A 40 -11.95 1.91 -8.94
CA ASN A 40 -12.77 0.73 -8.68
C ASN A 40 -11.96 -0.47 -8.14
N ALA A 41 -10.65 -0.30 -7.90
CA ALA A 41 -9.77 -1.38 -7.46
C ALA A 41 -9.46 -1.30 -5.97
N ILE A 42 -9.33 -2.49 -5.34
CA ILE A 42 -8.76 -2.64 -4.00
C ILE A 42 -7.28 -2.98 -4.10
N SER A 43 -6.48 -2.24 -3.35
CA SER A 43 -5.02 -2.38 -3.28
C SER A 43 -4.55 -2.44 -1.83
N TYR A 44 -3.39 -3.07 -1.62
CA TYR A 44 -2.71 -3.10 -0.34
C TYR A 44 -1.43 -2.27 -0.41
N VAL A 45 -1.29 -1.38 0.56
CA VAL A 45 -0.11 -0.54 0.75
C VAL A 45 0.48 -0.90 2.10
N TYR A 46 1.79 -1.06 2.15
CA TYR A 46 2.52 -1.44 3.34
C TYR A 46 3.46 -0.32 3.74
N TYR A 47 3.55 -0.08 5.05
CA TYR A 47 4.50 0.82 5.66
C TYR A 47 5.37 0.07 6.65
N GLU A 48 6.68 0.12 6.42
CA GLU A 48 7.71 -0.43 7.29
C GLU A 48 8.82 0.61 7.40
N LYS A 49 8.85 1.35 8.52
CA LYS A 49 9.62 2.59 8.71
C LYS A 49 11.02 2.59 8.05
N PRO A 50 11.36 3.58 7.20
CA PRO A 50 10.53 4.65 6.64
C PRO A 50 9.90 4.29 5.27
N CYS A 51 9.98 3.03 4.86
CA CYS A 51 9.67 2.57 3.51
C CYS A 51 8.18 2.33 3.30
N TRP A 52 7.69 2.77 2.14
CA TRP A 52 6.37 2.45 1.61
C TRP A 52 6.51 1.51 0.43
N PHE A 53 5.66 0.48 0.37
CA PHE A 53 5.66 -0.43 -0.78
C PHE A 53 4.27 -0.99 -1.06
N VAL A 54 4.08 -1.42 -2.30
CA VAL A 54 2.92 -2.19 -2.74
C VAL A 54 3.40 -3.55 -3.22
N GLU A 55 2.60 -4.59 -3.01
CA GLU A 55 2.95 -5.92 -3.55
C GLU A 55 2.79 -5.93 -5.07
N LYS A 56 3.85 -6.37 -5.75
CA LYS A 56 3.78 -6.65 -7.19
C LYS A 56 2.79 -7.79 -7.43
N ARG A 57 1.65 -7.49 -8.05
CA ARG A 57 0.81 -8.53 -8.66
C ARG A 57 1.54 -9.03 -9.90
N ILE A 58 1.96 -10.30 -9.88
CA ILE A 58 2.40 -11.01 -11.07
C ILE A 58 1.13 -11.65 -11.63
N ASN A 59 0.73 -11.22 -12.83
CA ASN A 59 -0.29 -11.89 -13.62
C ASN A 59 0.41 -12.80 -14.62
#